data_AF-A0A2P7EED6-F1
#
_entry.id   AF-A0A2P7EED6-F1
#
_cell.length_a   1.000
_cell.length_b   1.000
_cell.length_c   1.000
_cell.angle_alpha   90.00
_cell.angle_beta   90.00
_cell.angle_gamma   90.00
#
_symmetry.space_group_name_H-M   'P 1'
#
loop_
_entity.id
_entity.type
_entity.pdbx_description
1 polymer ?
#
loop_
_entity_poly.entity_id
_entity_poly.type
_entity_poly.pdbx_seq_one_letter_code
_entity_poly.pdbx_strand_id
1 'polypeptide(L)'
;MALQLLFHNIGWYLAYERDAVGRDHGLIRTERLDRLALRQVDSGFRRTPEQRADAVRRLARLMELSGGIYFGDDAASQEQLCEASPEELRALLTTVRFRCTLRVYRFLREGLQRYPLSQMRLSKPLSGDRWRQPAKAPVVLKPIEGDAHPFPIEIDLPPWTVARDVDFRRWLFGYGADVVIESPQSVVDEVSSRAKQLTGLHASSH
;
A
#
# COMPACT_ATOMS: atom_id res chain seq x y z
N MET A 1 23.59 4.23 -2.16
CA MET A 1 24.24 3.25 -1.26
C MET A 1 23.28 2.18 -0.77
N ALA A 2 23.73 0.93 -0.61
CA ALA A 2 22.93 -0.17 -0.08
C ALA A 2 22.55 0.05 1.41
N LEU A 3 21.30 -0.23 1.76
CA LEU A 3 20.77 -0.12 3.12
C LEU A 3 20.62 -1.48 3.77
N GLN A 4 19.80 -2.35 3.17
CA GLN A 4 19.34 -3.59 3.76
C GLN A 4 18.82 -4.56 2.70
N LEU A 5 18.92 -5.86 2.96
CA LEU A 5 18.21 -6.89 2.20
C LEU A 5 16.81 -7.11 2.78
N LEU A 6 15.80 -7.10 1.92
CA LEU A 6 14.40 -7.30 2.26
C LEU A 6 13.89 -8.57 1.61
N PHE A 7 13.14 -9.39 2.35
CA PHE A 7 12.34 -10.45 1.76
C PHE A 7 10.89 -9.97 1.64
N HIS A 8 10.33 -9.97 0.44
CA HIS A 8 8.97 -9.51 0.18
C HIS A 8 8.25 -10.41 -0.82
N ASN A 9 7.10 -10.94 -0.43
CA ASN A 9 6.28 -11.91 -1.16
C ASN A 9 7.05 -13.16 -1.62
N ILE A 10 7.76 -13.08 -2.75
CA ILE A 10 8.36 -14.23 -3.45
C ILE A 10 9.87 -14.09 -3.69
N GLY A 11 10.53 -13.06 -3.14
CA GLY A 11 11.93 -12.82 -3.48
C GLY A 11 12.68 -11.88 -2.54
N TRP A 12 13.98 -11.82 -2.78
CA TRP A 12 14.92 -10.93 -2.09
C TRP A 12 15.12 -9.64 -2.88
N TYR A 13 15.12 -8.53 -2.17
CA TYR A 13 15.28 -7.19 -2.71
C TYR A 13 16.40 -6.48 -1.96
N LEU A 14 17.16 -5.68 -2.69
CA LEU A 14 18.06 -4.70 -2.10
C LEU A 14 17.31 -3.39 -1.92
N ALA A 15 17.14 -2.94 -0.69
CA ALA A 15 16.81 -1.56 -0.41
C ALA A 15 18.09 -0.73 -0.44
N TYR A 16 18.04 0.38 -1.17
CA TYR A 16 19.16 1.30 -1.30
C TYR A 16 18.63 2.72 -1.41
N GLU A 17 19.47 3.69 -1.07
CA GLU A 17 19.16 5.10 -1.23
C GLU A 17 20.01 5.67 -2.36
N ARG A 18 19.36 6.35 -3.29
CA ARG A 18 20.01 7.09 -4.36
C ARG A 18 20.24 8.52 -3.88
N ASP A 19 21.48 8.96 -3.90
CA ASP A 19 21.85 10.30 -3.43
C ASP A 19 21.13 11.37 -4.26
N ALA A 20 20.68 12.43 -3.59
CA ALA A 20 20.11 13.61 -4.19
C ALA A 20 21.06 14.77 -3.95
N VAL A 21 21.54 15.40 -5.02
CA VAL A 21 22.46 16.54 -4.92
C VAL A 21 21.76 17.69 -4.17
N GLY A 22 22.37 18.16 -3.08
CA GLY A 22 21.84 19.28 -2.29
C GLY A 22 20.72 18.91 -1.30
N ARG A 23 20.56 17.63 -0.93
CA ARG A 23 19.66 17.19 0.14
C ARG A 23 20.38 16.34 1.16
N ASP A 24 19.94 16.43 2.41
CA ASP A 24 20.41 15.57 3.51
C ASP A 24 19.95 14.11 3.31
N HIS A 25 18.85 13.94 2.58
CA HIS A 25 18.16 12.69 2.36
C HIS A 25 17.96 12.40 0.86
N GLY A 26 18.33 11.19 0.46
CA GLY A 26 18.17 10.67 -0.89
C GLY A 26 16.84 9.92 -1.08
N LEU A 27 16.65 9.44 -2.31
CA LEU A 27 15.48 8.64 -2.70
C LEU A 27 15.70 7.17 -2.31
N ILE A 28 14.88 6.64 -1.40
CA ILE A 28 14.88 5.22 -1.06
C ILE A 28 14.15 4.42 -2.13
N ARG A 29 14.79 3.37 -2.64
CA ARG A 29 14.25 2.46 -3.65
C ARG A 29 14.53 1.01 -3.27
N THR A 30 13.79 0.11 -3.90
CA THR A 30 14.04 -1.33 -3.85
C THR A 30 14.28 -1.86 -5.25
N GLU A 31 15.22 -2.80 -5.38
CA GLU A 31 15.47 -3.53 -6.62
C GLU A 31 15.58 -5.02 -6.32
N ARG A 32 15.10 -5.85 -7.24
CA ARG A 32 15.18 -7.30 -7.09
C ARG A 32 16.63 -7.76 -7.13
N LEU A 33 17.04 -8.55 -6.14
CA LEU A 33 18.43 -8.97 -5.99
C LEU A 33 18.91 -9.80 -7.19
N ASP A 34 18.04 -10.63 -7.76
CA ASP A 34 18.30 -11.45 -8.95
C ASP A 34 18.46 -10.63 -10.25
N ARG A 35 18.13 -9.33 -10.24
CA ARG A 35 18.30 -8.43 -11.38
C ARG A 35 19.53 -7.54 -11.26
N LEU A 36 20.22 -7.57 -10.13
CA LEU A 36 21.38 -6.72 -9.88
C LEU A 36 22.64 -7.38 -10.44
N ALA A 37 23.38 -6.60 -11.23
CA ALA A 37 24.72 -6.94 -11.67
C ALA A 37 25.70 -5.92 -11.09
N LEU A 38 26.70 -6.40 -10.34
CA LEU A 38 27.76 -5.55 -9.83
C LEU A 38 28.70 -5.18 -10.98
N ARG A 39 28.68 -3.91 -11.41
CA ARG A 39 29.54 -3.42 -12.50
C ARG A 39 30.81 -2.74 -11.99
N GLN A 40 30.68 -1.95 -10.93
CA GLN A 40 31.78 -1.16 -10.36
C GLN A 40 31.51 -0.92 -8.87
N VAL A 41 32.58 -0.93 -8.08
CA VAL A 41 32.55 -0.61 -6.65
C VAL A 41 33.36 0.66 -6.45
N ASP A 42 32.69 1.78 -6.21
CA ASP A 42 33.37 3.01 -5.82
C ASP A 42 33.60 3.00 -4.30
N SER A 43 34.85 3.23 -3.90
CA SER A 43 35.30 3.22 -2.51
C SER A 43 35.16 4.57 -1.79
N GLY A 44 34.78 5.62 -2.52
CA GLY A 44 34.94 7.01 -2.10
C GLY A 44 33.91 7.53 -1.08
N PHE A 45 32.76 6.87 -0.93
CA PHE A 45 31.72 7.33 -0.02
C PHE A 45 31.30 6.20 0.92
N ARG A 46 31.50 6.38 2.23
CA ARG A 46 31.02 5.49 3.29
C ARG A 46 30.15 6.31 4.24
N ARG A 47 28.91 5.88 4.43
CA ARG A 47 28.02 6.46 5.45
C ARG A 47 28.57 6.23 6.84
N THR A 48 28.35 7.21 7.71
CA THR A 48 28.52 6.99 9.14
C THR A 48 27.47 6.01 9.67
N PRO A 49 27.71 5.33 10.80
CA PRO A 49 26.72 4.48 11.44
C PRO A 49 25.38 5.18 11.70
N GLU A 50 25.40 6.47 12.06
CA GLU A 50 24.23 7.28 12.37
C GLU A 50 23.40 7.56 11.12
N GLN A 51 24.05 7.96 10.01
CA GLN A 51 23.39 8.16 8.72
C GLN A 51 22.75 6.87 8.21
N ARG A 52 23.41 5.73 8.42
CA ARG A 52 22.86 4.42 8.06
C ARG A 52 21.66 4.08 8.95
N ALA A 53 21.75 4.27 10.26
CA ALA A 53 20.66 3.99 11.19
C ALA A 53 19.43 4.85 10.87
N ASP A 54 19.64 6.11 10.50
CA ASP A 54 18.58 7.01 10.09
C ASP A 54 17.88 6.58 8.81
N ALA A 55 18.64 6.27 7.76
CA ALA A 55 18.07 5.77 6.51
C ALA A 55 17.31 4.44 6.69
N VAL A 56 17.76 3.56 7.59
CA VAL A 56 17.04 2.34 7.95
C VAL A 56 15.72 2.63 8.67
N ARG A 57 15.67 3.62 9.57
CA ARG A 57 14.40 4.05 10.20
C ARG A 57 13.43 4.61 9.17
N ARG A 58 13.91 5.47 8.26
CA ARG A 58 13.10 6.01 7.14
C ARG A 58 12.56 4.89 6.26
N LEU A 59 13.39 3.91 5.89
CA LEU A 59 12.97 2.72 5.15
C LEU A 59 11.87 1.94 5.89
N ALA A 60 12.05 1.65 7.18
CA ALA A 60 11.06 0.92 7.97
C ALA A 60 9.73 1.67 8.03
N ARG A 61 9.77 3.00 8.18
CA ARG A 61 8.59 3.86 8.15
C ARG A 61 7.87 3.84 6.81
N LEU A 62 8.60 3.92 5.70
CA LEU A 62 8.03 3.84 4.35
C LEU A 62 7.39 2.48 4.08
N MET A 63 8.02 1.38 4.54
CA MET A 63 7.46 0.02 4.45
C MET A 63 6.16 -0.10 5.24
N GLU A 64 6.14 0.39 6.47
CA GLU A 64 4.97 0.40 7.33
C GLU A 64 3.80 1.16 6.68
N LEU A 65 4.04 2.40 6.24
CA LEU A 65 3.01 3.24 5.64
C LEU A 65 2.50 2.72 4.30
N SER A 66 3.37 2.12 3.50
CA SER A 66 3.05 1.65 2.14
C SER A 66 2.47 0.22 2.14
N GLY A 67 2.67 -0.57 3.20
CA GLY A 67 2.30 -2.01 3.25
C GLY A 67 2.92 -2.82 2.10
N GLY A 68 4.14 -2.46 1.71
CA GLY A 68 4.84 -2.96 0.53
C GLY A 68 6.26 -2.41 0.43
N ILE A 69 6.89 -2.62 -0.73
CA ILE A 69 8.29 -2.25 -1.00
C ILE A 69 8.44 -1.14 -2.05
N TYR A 70 7.32 -0.59 -2.53
CA TYR A 70 7.31 0.52 -3.48
C TYR A 70 7.06 1.84 -2.74
N PHE A 71 8.02 2.77 -2.83
CA PHE A 71 8.03 4.01 -2.03
C PHE A 71 7.91 5.27 -2.88
N GLY A 72 7.40 5.15 -4.12
CA GLY A 72 7.36 6.27 -5.06
C GLY A 72 8.71 6.60 -5.71
N ASP A 73 8.73 7.66 -6.51
CA ASP A 73 9.89 8.09 -7.30
C ASP A 73 10.39 9.50 -6.94
N ASP A 74 9.84 10.12 -5.90
CA ASP A 74 10.23 11.47 -5.45
C ASP A 74 10.75 11.48 -4.01
N ALA A 75 11.97 11.99 -3.81
CA ALA A 75 12.62 12.00 -2.51
C ALA A 75 11.98 13.01 -1.54
N ALA A 76 11.48 14.15 -2.04
CA ALA A 76 10.87 15.16 -1.18
C ALA A 76 9.57 14.64 -0.58
N SER A 77 8.77 13.94 -1.38
CA SER A 77 7.54 13.31 -0.92
C SER A 77 7.80 12.18 0.09
N GLN A 78 8.89 11.42 -0.06
CA GLN A 78 9.29 10.42 0.95
C GLN A 78 9.67 11.07 2.28
N GLU A 79 10.50 12.10 2.22
CA GLU A 79 10.93 12.88 3.39
C GLU A 79 9.74 13.49 4.13
N GLN A 80 8.87 14.18 3.39
CA GLN A 80 7.65 14.76 3.93
C GLN A 80 6.76 13.72 4.64
N LEU A 81 6.59 12.53 4.07
CA LEU A 81 5.80 11.46 4.68
C LEU A 81 6.48 10.83 5.91
N CYS A 82 7.80 10.75 5.92
CA CYS A 82 8.56 10.21 7.06
C CYS A 82 8.59 11.16 8.26
N GLU A 83 8.61 12.46 8.01
CA GLU A 83 8.75 13.51 9.04
C GLU A 83 7.40 14.08 9.51
N ALA A 84 6.32 13.84 8.76
CA ALA A 84 5.00 14.34 9.07
C ALA A 84 4.53 13.93 10.48
N SER A 85 3.96 14.91 11.19
CA SER A 85 3.14 14.67 12.38
C SER A 85 1.92 13.80 12.06
N PRO A 86 1.24 13.19 13.04
CA PRO A 86 0.04 12.39 12.80
C PRO A 86 -1.07 13.13 12.03
N GLU A 87 -1.23 14.43 12.28
CA GLU A 87 -2.21 15.28 11.60
C GLU A 87 -1.82 15.54 10.14
N GLU A 88 -0.57 15.92 9.90
CA GLU A 88 -0.04 16.14 8.54
C GLU A 88 -0.04 14.85 7.72
N LEU A 89 0.32 13.73 8.35
CA LEU A 89 0.33 12.42 7.73
C LEU A 89 -1.04 12.08 7.17
N ARG A 90 -2.12 12.32 7.92
CA ARG A 90 -3.49 12.08 7.42
C ARG A 90 -3.82 12.90 6.17
N ALA A 91 -3.31 14.11 6.06
CA ALA A 91 -3.51 14.96 4.88
C ALA A 91 -2.68 14.52 3.67
N LEU A 92 -1.55 13.84 3.89
CA LEU A 92 -0.67 13.32 2.83
C LEU A 92 -1.12 11.96 2.28
N LEU A 93 -1.92 11.22 3.04
CA LEU A 93 -2.43 9.91 2.63
C LEU A 93 -3.70 10.04 1.78
N THR A 94 -3.86 9.07 0.89
CA THR A 94 -5.05 8.89 0.06
C THR A 94 -5.92 7.79 0.66
N THR A 95 -7.17 8.10 0.97
CA THR A 95 -8.14 7.10 1.43
C THR A 95 -8.69 6.31 0.25
N VAL A 96 -8.36 5.01 0.22
CA VAL A 96 -9.00 4.04 -0.66
C VAL A 96 -10.21 3.48 0.07
N ARG A 97 -11.40 3.71 -0.47
CA ARG A 97 -12.65 3.19 0.07
C ARG A 97 -13.28 2.20 -0.89
N PHE A 98 -13.69 1.06 -0.36
CA PHE A 98 -14.42 0.06 -1.11
C PHE A 98 -15.40 -0.68 -0.21
N ARG A 99 -16.39 -1.31 -0.84
CA ARG A 99 -17.33 -2.21 -0.18
C ARG A 99 -17.10 -3.63 -0.67
N CYS A 100 -17.40 -4.60 0.17
CA CYS A 100 -17.17 -6.00 -0.16
C CYS A 100 -18.27 -6.92 0.34
N THR A 101 -18.32 -8.13 -0.24
CA THR A 101 -19.22 -9.21 0.20
C THR A 101 -18.78 -9.78 1.55
N LEU A 102 -19.66 -10.55 2.21
CA LEU A 102 -19.33 -11.22 3.48
C LEU A 102 -18.10 -12.13 3.37
N ARG A 103 -17.93 -12.79 2.22
CA ARG A 103 -16.81 -13.69 1.96
C ARG A 103 -15.48 -12.94 2.03
N VAL A 104 -15.36 -11.83 1.30
CA VAL A 104 -14.16 -11.00 1.29
C VAL A 104 -13.97 -10.33 2.64
N TYR A 105 -15.04 -9.80 3.26
CA TYR A 105 -14.96 -9.17 4.57
C TYR A 105 -14.38 -10.11 5.65
N ARG A 106 -14.79 -11.38 5.66
CA ARG A 106 -14.24 -12.41 6.58
C ARG A 106 -12.74 -12.61 6.40
N PHE A 107 -12.29 -12.71 5.15
CA PHE A 107 -10.86 -12.84 4.86
C PHE A 107 -10.07 -11.59 5.31
N LEU A 108 -10.58 -10.40 4.99
CA LEU A 108 -9.89 -9.13 5.28
C LEU A 108 -9.79 -8.84 6.78
N ARG A 109 -10.83 -9.13 7.56
CA ARG A 109 -10.82 -8.90 9.01
C ARG A 109 -9.96 -9.91 9.79
N GLU A 110 -9.63 -11.04 9.19
CA GLU A 110 -8.70 -12.04 9.74
C GLU A 110 -7.23 -11.69 9.40
N GLY A 111 -6.98 -11.13 8.21
CA GLY A 111 -5.65 -10.81 7.68
C GLY A 111 -5.16 -9.37 7.90
N LEU A 112 -5.41 -8.76 9.07
CA LEU A 112 -5.10 -7.35 9.35
C LEU A 112 -3.60 -7.02 9.58
N GLN A 113 -2.68 -7.77 9.00
CA GLN A 113 -1.24 -7.59 9.23
C GLN A 113 -0.54 -6.75 8.16
N ARG A 114 -1.15 -6.56 6.99
CA ARG A 114 -0.48 -5.88 5.87
C ARG A 114 -0.31 -4.38 6.08
N TYR A 115 -1.29 -3.75 6.72
CA TYR A 115 -1.31 -2.31 6.97
C TYR A 115 -1.47 -2.05 8.48
N PRO A 116 -0.86 -0.99 9.01
CA PRO A 116 -1.11 -0.56 10.37
C PRO A 116 -2.60 -0.38 10.64
N LEU A 117 -3.06 -0.85 11.80
CA LEU A 117 -4.47 -0.69 12.21
C LEU A 117 -4.90 0.78 12.28
N SER A 118 -3.95 1.69 12.48
CA SER A 118 -4.19 3.15 12.44
C SER A 118 -4.53 3.70 11.05
N GLN A 119 -4.13 2.99 9.98
CA GLN A 119 -4.43 3.35 8.58
C GLN A 119 -5.69 2.65 8.07
N MET A 120 -6.37 1.84 8.88
CA MET A 120 -7.53 1.06 8.46
C MET A 120 -8.78 1.49 9.21
N ARG A 121 -9.92 1.44 8.53
CA ARG A 121 -11.26 1.55 9.13
C ARG A 121 -12.15 0.46 8.52
N LEU A 122 -12.74 -0.37 9.38
CA LEU A 122 -13.51 -1.55 8.98
C LEU A 122 -15.00 -1.36 9.29
N SER A 123 -15.86 -2.00 8.50
CA SER A 123 -17.29 -2.14 8.78
C SER A 123 -17.53 -2.85 10.10
N LYS A 124 -18.56 -2.41 10.85
CA LYS A 124 -19.16 -3.24 11.89
C LYS A 124 -19.76 -4.51 11.28
N PRO A 125 -19.76 -5.63 12.02
CA PRO A 125 -20.49 -6.82 11.61
C PRO A 125 -21.99 -6.52 11.46
N LEU A 126 -22.67 -7.31 10.62
CA LEU A 126 -24.14 -7.31 10.58
C LEU A 126 -24.72 -8.02 11.80
N SER A 127 -25.98 -7.73 12.09
CA SER A 127 -26.74 -8.41 13.14
C SER A 127 -26.69 -9.94 12.97
N GLY A 128 -26.29 -10.64 14.03
CA GLY A 128 -26.19 -12.11 14.04
C GLY A 128 -24.83 -12.69 13.61
N ASP A 129 -23.86 -11.87 13.18
CA ASP A 129 -22.50 -12.33 12.94
C ASP A 129 -21.81 -12.70 14.27
N ARG A 130 -21.19 -13.88 14.33
CA ARG A 130 -20.57 -14.43 15.55
C ARG A 130 -19.07 -14.14 15.66
N TRP A 131 -18.59 -13.17 14.90
CA TRP A 131 -17.18 -12.80 14.90
C TRP A 131 -16.75 -12.21 16.25
N ARG A 132 -15.72 -12.80 16.85
CA ARG A 132 -15.06 -12.21 18.02
C ARG A 132 -14.11 -11.12 17.54
N GLN A 133 -14.55 -9.88 17.64
CA GLN A 133 -13.74 -8.72 17.28
C GLN A 133 -12.44 -8.66 18.12
N PRO A 134 -11.26 -8.55 17.48
CA PRO A 134 -10.02 -8.27 18.20
C PRO A 134 -10.08 -6.90 18.89
N ALA A 135 -9.54 -6.79 20.10
CA ALA A 135 -9.64 -5.58 20.92
C ALA A 135 -9.11 -4.30 20.23
N LYS A 136 -8.14 -4.42 19.32
CA LYS A 136 -7.54 -3.29 18.59
C LYS A 136 -8.08 -3.11 17.17
N ALA A 137 -9.03 -3.93 16.73
CA ALA A 137 -9.54 -3.85 15.36
C ALA A 137 -10.30 -2.52 15.16
N PRO A 138 -9.99 -1.73 14.11
CA PRO A 138 -10.55 -0.39 13.90
C PRO A 138 -11.95 -0.46 13.27
N VAL A 139 -12.89 -1.08 13.98
CA VAL A 139 -14.26 -1.34 13.52
C VAL A 139 -15.14 -0.13 13.81
N VAL A 140 -15.22 0.78 12.84
CA VAL A 140 -15.86 2.10 13.02
C VAL A 140 -16.94 2.42 11.97
N LEU A 141 -16.89 1.78 10.79
CA LEU A 141 -17.80 2.06 9.69
C LEU A 141 -19.14 1.33 9.90
N LYS A 142 -20.24 1.92 9.43
CA LYS A 142 -21.56 1.28 9.51
C LYS A 142 -21.76 0.37 8.27
N PRO A 143 -22.23 -0.87 8.44
CA PRO A 143 -22.61 -1.71 7.30
C PRO A 143 -23.86 -1.13 6.61
N ILE A 144 -24.05 -1.51 5.35
CA ILE A 144 -25.21 -1.14 4.54
C ILE A 144 -26.15 -2.34 4.46
N GLU A 145 -27.19 -2.37 5.28
CA GLU A 145 -28.16 -3.48 5.30
C GLU A 145 -28.93 -3.58 3.97
N GLY A 146 -29.08 -4.81 3.46
CA GLY A 146 -29.78 -5.08 2.21
C GLY A 146 -28.94 -4.89 0.93
N ASP A 147 -27.71 -4.39 1.03
CA ASP A 147 -26.79 -4.25 -0.11
C ASP A 147 -26.03 -5.57 -0.39
N ALA A 148 -25.70 -5.84 -1.65
CA ALA A 148 -24.91 -7.01 -2.06
C ALA A 148 -23.45 -6.97 -1.52
N HIS A 149 -22.93 -5.78 -1.28
CA HIS A 149 -21.61 -5.47 -0.72
C HIS A 149 -21.80 -4.61 0.54
N PRO A 150 -22.29 -5.20 1.64
CA PRO A 150 -22.73 -4.43 2.79
C PRO A 150 -21.58 -3.94 3.68
N PHE A 151 -20.34 -4.41 3.45
CA PHE A 151 -19.20 -4.16 4.33
C PHE A 151 -18.22 -3.13 3.74
N PRO A 152 -18.32 -1.85 4.11
CA PRO A 152 -17.32 -0.85 3.74
C PRO A 152 -15.99 -1.04 4.48
N ILE A 153 -14.91 -0.72 3.79
CA ILE A 153 -13.54 -0.68 4.29
C ILE A 153 -12.87 0.56 3.74
N GLU A 154 -12.06 1.21 4.58
CA GLU A 154 -11.17 2.30 4.18
C GLU A 154 -9.74 1.98 4.58
N ILE A 155 -8.79 2.34 3.71
CA ILE A 155 -7.36 2.24 3.95
C ILE A 155 -6.69 3.53 3.51
N ASP A 156 -5.98 4.19 4.41
CA ASP A 156 -5.18 5.38 4.12
C ASP A 156 -3.79 4.97 3.66
N LEU A 157 -3.41 5.32 2.43
CA LEU A 157 -2.15 4.89 1.83
C LEU A 157 -1.42 6.06 1.17
N PRO A 158 -0.08 6.01 1.07
CA PRO A 158 0.65 6.98 0.28
C PRO A 158 0.12 7.04 -1.17
N PRO A 159 0.05 8.23 -1.80
CA PRO A 159 -0.50 8.38 -3.14
C PRO A 159 0.18 7.47 -4.18
N TRP A 160 1.48 7.26 -4.04
CA TRP A 160 2.25 6.35 -4.91
C TRP A 160 1.83 4.89 -4.77
N THR A 161 1.45 4.44 -3.57
CA THR A 161 0.98 3.08 -3.33
C THR A 161 -0.33 2.86 -4.09
N VAL A 162 -1.27 3.79 -3.96
CA VAL A 162 -2.57 3.72 -4.65
C VAL A 162 -2.37 3.75 -6.17
N ALA A 163 -1.52 4.65 -6.66
CA ALA A 163 -1.33 4.86 -8.09
C ALA A 163 -0.54 3.73 -8.78
N ARG A 164 0.53 3.21 -8.16
CA ARG A 164 1.55 2.42 -8.87
C ARG A 164 2.04 1.15 -8.18
N ASP A 165 1.68 0.89 -6.93
CA ASP A 165 2.08 -0.37 -6.27
C ASP A 165 1.33 -1.56 -6.89
N VAL A 166 2.06 -2.41 -7.59
CA VAL A 166 1.48 -3.55 -8.32
C VAL A 166 0.84 -4.57 -7.38
N ASP A 167 1.42 -4.79 -6.20
CA ASP A 167 0.92 -5.80 -5.25
C ASP A 167 -0.37 -5.32 -4.58
N PHE A 168 -0.45 -4.03 -4.22
CA PHE A 168 -1.68 -3.43 -3.73
C PHE A 168 -2.79 -3.51 -4.77
N ARG A 169 -2.46 -3.15 -6.02
CA ARG A 169 -3.45 -3.09 -7.11
C ARG A 169 -3.93 -4.49 -7.52
N ARG A 170 -3.02 -5.47 -7.59
CA ARG A 170 -3.39 -6.88 -7.80
C ARG A 170 -4.28 -7.41 -6.68
N TRP A 171 -3.96 -7.06 -5.43
CA TRP A 171 -4.77 -7.45 -4.29
C TRP A 171 -6.17 -6.83 -4.35
N LEU A 172 -6.28 -5.53 -4.60
CA LEU A 172 -7.55 -4.82 -4.64
C LEU A 172 -8.45 -5.31 -5.80
N PHE A 173 -7.88 -5.47 -7.00
CA PHE A 173 -8.62 -5.90 -8.18
C PHE A 173 -8.84 -7.42 -8.23
N GLY A 174 -8.03 -8.21 -7.53
CA GLY A 174 -8.09 -9.67 -7.54
C GLY A 174 -9.40 -10.25 -7.00
N TYR A 175 -10.16 -9.48 -6.23
CA TYR A 175 -11.47 -9.88 -5.72
C TYR A 175 -12.60 -9.79 -6.78
N GLY A 176 -12.38 -9.09 -7.89
CA GLY A 176 -13.36 -8.98 -8.97
C GLY A 176 -14.72 -8.46 -8.47
N ALA A 177 -15.79 -9.19 -8.83
CA ALA A 177 -17.17 -8.81 -8.52
C ALA A 177 -17.52 -8.80 -7.02
N ASP A 178 -16.67 -9.34 -6.14
CA ASP A 178 -16.89 -9.30 -4.70
C ASP A 178 -16.51 -7.97 -4.03
N VAL A 179 -15.94 -7.02 -4.79
CA VAL A 179 -15.53 -5.71 -4.30
C VAL A 179 -16.07 -4.61 -5.22
N VAL A 180 -16.60 -3.55 -4.61
CA VAL A 180 -17.02 -2.32 -5.28
C VAL A 180 -16.16 -1.17 -4.75
N ILE A 181 -15.33 -0.59 -5.61
CA ILE A 181 -14.47 0.54 -5.23
C ILE A 181 -15.27 1.83 -5.33
N GLU A 182 -15.16 2.67 -4.30
CA GLU A 182 -15.88 3.95 -4.18
C GLU A 182 -14.92 5.15 -4.22
N SER A 183 -13.68 5.00 -3.72
CA SER A 183 -12.67 6.05 -3.77
C SER A 183 -11.25 5.47 -3.79
N PRO A 184 -10.25 6.22 -4.29
CA PRO A 184 -10.39 7.50 -5.00
C PRO A 184 -10.93 7.32 -6.42
N GLN A 185 -11.45 8.41 -7.01
CA GLN A 185 -12.10 8.39 -8.33
C GLN A 185 -11.17 7.84 -9.42
N SER A 186 -9.86 8.13 -9.35
CA SER A 186 -8.88 7.60 -10.30
C SER A 186 -8.84 6.06 -10.36
N VAL A 187 -9.06 5.38 -9.23
CA VAL A 187 -9.11 3.91 -9.16
C VAL A 187 -10.46 3.41 -9.67
N VAL A 188 -11.56 4.11 -9.36
CA VAL A 188 -12.91 3.80 -9.85
C VAL A 188 -12.97 3.86 -11.38
N ASP A 189 -12.41 4.93 -11.97
CA ASP A 189 -12.36 5.15 -13.40
C ASP A 189 -11.57 4.04 -14.10
N GLU A 190 -10.46 3.62 -13.50
CA GLU A 190 -9.64 2.56 -14.06
C GLU A 190 -10.33 1.20 -14.06
N VAL A 191 -10.99 0.81 -12.96
CA VAL A 191 -11.76 -0.44 -12.93
C VAL A 191 -12.89 -0.39 -13.94
N SER A 192 -13.57 0.74 -14.04
CA SER A 192 -14.65 0.95 -15.01
C SER A 192 -14.14 0.83 -16.46
N SER A 193 -12.98 1.40 -16.75
CA SER A 193 -12.35 1.30 -18.07
C SER A 193 -11.97 -0.14 -18.41
N ARG A 194 -11.34 -0.86 -17.47
CA ARG A 194 -10.98 -2.28 -17.65
C ARG A 194 -12.20 -3.16 -17.87
N ALA A 195 -13.27 -2.95 -17.10
CA ALA A 195 -14.51 -3.68 -17.26
C ALA A 195 -15.14 -3.46 -18.65
N LYS A 196 -15.18 -2.22 -19.13
CA LYS A 196 -15.67 -1.89 -20.49
C LYS A 196 -14.84 -2.53 -21.59
N GLN A 197 -13.51 -2.55 -21.43
CA GLN A 197 -12.62 -3.22 -22.40
C GLN A 197 -12.87 -4.72 -22.45
N LEU A 198 -13.01 -5.38 -21.30
CA LEU A 198 -13.30 -6.82 -21.22
C LEU A 198 -14.65 -7.17 -21.86
N THR A 199 -15.71 -6.42 -21.53
CA THR A 199 -17.03 -6.67 -22.14
C THR A 199 -17.02 -6.42 -23.64
N GLY A 200 -16.29 -5.40 -24.12
CA GLY A 200 -16.11 -5.13 -25.55
C GLY A 200 -15.40 -6.26 -26.31
N LEU A 201 -14.37 -6.88 -25.72
CA LEU A 201 -13.66 -8.02 -26.31
C LEU A 201 -14.57 -9.24 -26.47
N HIS A 202 -15.38 -9.55 -25.47
CA HIS A 202 -16.32 -10.68 -25.52
C HIS A 202 -17.51 -10.42 -26.43
N ALA A 203 -17.99 -9.17 -26.52
CA ALA A 203 -19.06 -8.79 -27.44
C ALA A 203 -18.63 -8.83 -28.93
N SER A 204 -17.34 -8.65 -29.21
CA SER A 204 -16.78 -8.72 -30.58
C SER A 204 -16.39 -10.15 -31.01
N SER A 205 -16.54 -11.13 -30.12
CA SER A 205 -16.20 -12.54 -30.34
C SER A 205 -17.43 -13.43 -30.62
N HIS A 206 -18.60 -12.81 -30.81
CA HIS A 206 -19.88 -13.42 -31.17
C HIS A 206 -20.46 -12.73 -32.40
#